data_AF-A0A8B8HWG4-F1
#
_entry.id   AF-A0A8B8HWG4-F1
#
_cell.length_a   1.000
_cell.length_b   1.000
_cell.length_c   1.000
_cell.angle_alpha   90.00
_cell.angle_beta   90.00
_cell.angle_gamma   90.00
#
_symmetry.space_group_name_H-M   'P 1'
#
loop_
_entity.id
_entity.type
_entity.pdbx_description
1 polymer ?
#
loop_
_entity_poly.entity_id
_entity_poly.type
_entity_poly.pdbx_seq_one_letter_code
_entity_poly.pdbx_strand_id
1 'polypeptide(L)'
;MERGSSLPWSQVLQETIGEGKLSGEALRDYFRPLEEWLRSENLRTGEYLGWSYDGDYCKFSIETAGLQVYGGFYNAASSIGITSFFTLLLSSALMVVGMHWR
;
A
#
# COMPACT_ATOMS: atom_id res chain seq x y z
N MET A 1 -10.39 18.41 37.90
CA MET A 1 -10.33 16.92 37.94
C MET A 1 -11.20 16.29 39.02
N GLU A 2 -12.02 17.06 39.74
CA GLU A 2 -12.81 16.57 40.89
C GLU A 2 -13.92 15.57 40.53
N ARG A 3 -14.43 15.60 39.30
CA ARG A 3 -15.53 14.74 38.85
C ARG A 3 -15.16 13.26 38.75
N GLY A 4 -13.87 12.92 38.59
CA GLY A 4 -13.44 11.52 38.39
C GLY A 4 -14.28 10.81 37.32
N SER A 5 -14.82 9.64 37.66
CA SER A 5 -15.75 8.86 36.82
C SER A 5 -17.23 9.04 37.17
N SER A 6 -17.58 10.03 38.01
CA SER A 6 -18.96 10.24 38.47
C SER A 6 -19.91 10.78 37.40
N LEU A 7 -19.38 11.43 36.36
CA LEU A 7 -20.12 11.96 35.21
C LEU A 7 -19.58 11.37 33.90
N PRO A 8 -20.40 11.27 32.84
CA PRO A 8 -19.93 10.95 31.50
C PRO A 8 -18.83 11.92 31.06
N TRP A 9 -17.79 11.41 30.41
CA TRP A 9 -16.62 12.20 29.99
C TRP A 9 -16.98 13.40 29.12
N SER A 10 -18.01 13.30 28.29
CA SER A 10 -18.47 14.38 27.41
C SER A 10 -19.09 15.55 28.18
N GLN A 11 -19.78 15.27 29.29
CA GLN A 11 -20.30 16.33 30.18
C GLN A 11 -19.16 17.04 30.91
N VAL A 12 -18.18 16.29 31.41
CA VAL A 12 -16.99 16.87 32.06
C VAL A 12 -16.20 17.74 31.07
N LEU A 13 -16.08 17.31 29.81
CA LEU A 13 -15.43 18.09 28.76
C LEU A 13 -16.20 19.40 28.48
N GLN A 14 -17.53 19.32 28.37
CA GLN A 14 -18.39 20.50 28.18
C GLN A 14 -18.27 21.50 29.34
N GLU A 15 -18.22 21.02 30.58
CA GLU A 15 -18.04 21.87 31.77
C GLU A 15 -16.65 22.51 31.81
N THR A 16 -15.62 21.82 31.32
CA THR A 16 -14.21 22.25 31.46
C THR A 16 -13.76 23.19 30.34
N ILE A 17 -14.08 22.86 29.09
CA ILE A 17 -13.60 23.59 27.91
C ILE A 17 -14.72 24.13 27.03
N GLY A 18 -15.99 23.94 27.42
CA GLY A 18 -17.13 24.41 26.63
C GLY A 18 -17.49 23.53 25.44
N GLU A 19 -16.83 22.37 25.27
CA GLU A 19 -17.06 21.44 24.17
C GLU A 19 -17.48 20.06 24.68
N GLY A 20 -18.62 19.56 24.21
CA GLY A 20 -19.13 18.22 24.56
C GLY A 20 -18.64 17.10 23.64
N LYS A 21 -17.81 17.42 22.64
CA LYS A 21 -17.28 16.48 21.64
C LYS A 21 -15.76 16.56 21.61
N LEU A 22 -15.13 15.42 21.38
CA LEU A 22 -13.68 15.37 21.20
C LEU A 22 -13.32 15.89 19.80
N SER A 23 -12.48 16.93 19.74
CA SER A 23 -11.95 17.51 18.50
C SER A 23 -10.43 17.35 18.42
N GLY A 24 -9.94 17.02 17.22
CA GLY A 24 -8.50 17.00 16.92
C GLY A 24 -7.92 18.37 16.54
N GLU A 25 -8.75 19.42 16.50
CA GLU A 25 -8.37 20.75 16.02
C GLU A 25 -7.21 21.35 16.82
N ALA A 26 -7.27 21.32 18.15
CA ALA A 26 -6.17 21.83 19.00
C ALA A 26 -4.81 21.19 18.69
N LEU A 27 -4.80 19.90 18.34
CA LEU A 27 -3.57 19.19 17.94
C LEU A 27 -3.08 19.65 16.56
N ARG A 28 -3.99 19.84 15.62
CA ARG A 28 -3.67 20.34 14.28
C ARG A 28 -3.15 21.77 14.34
N ASP A 29 -3.72 22.59 15.20
CA ASP A 29 -3.32 23.99 15.42
C ASP A 29 -1.93 24.08 16.02
N TYR A 30 -1.66 23.25 17.04
CA TYR A 30 -0.34 23.16 17.66
C TYR A 30 0.75 22.79 16.65
N PHE A 31 0.49 21.81 15.76
CA PHE A 31 1.46 21.34 14.78
C PHE A 31 1.40 22.06 13.43
N ARG A 32 0.49 23.02 13.23
CA ARG A 32 0.29 23.71 11.95
C ARG A 32 1.57 24.31 11.36
N PRO A 33 2.45 25.00 12.14
CA PRO A 33 3.68 25.56 11.59
C PRO A 33 4.66 24.48 11.11
N LEU A 34 4.75 23.37 11.84
CA LEU A 34 5.63 22.25 11.48
C LEU A 34 5.14 21.56 10.21
N GLU A 35 3.82 21.36 10.08
CA GLU A 35 3.24 20.77 8.88
C GLU A 35 3.51 21.60 7.62
N GLU A 36 3.36 22.93 7.72
CA GLU A 36 3.63 23.82 6.59
C GLU A 36 5.11 23.73 6.17
N TRP A 37 6.01 23.74 7.16
CA TRP A 37 7.43 23.56 6.89
C TRP A 37 7.73 22.21 6.22
N LEU A 38 7.22 21.10 6.77
CA LEU A 38 7.42 19.76 6.22
C LEU A 38 6.88 19.64 4.79
N ARG A 39 5.74 20.26 4.49
CA ARG A 39 5.18 20.29 3.14
C ARG A 39 6.14 20.97 2.16
N SER A 40 6.69 22.13 2.54
CA SER A 40 7.65 22.85 1.69
C SER A 40 8.96 22.06 1.51
N GLU A 41 9.44 21.44 2.58
CA GLU A 41 10.73 20.75 2.59
C GLU A 41 10.66 19.44 1.80
N ASN A 42 9.59 18.65 1.97
CA ASN A 42 9.38 17.42 1.21
C ASN A 42 9.32 17.69 -0.30
N LEU A 43 8.71 18.81 -0.72
CA LEU A 43 8.71 19.24 -2.13
C LEU A 43 10.09 19.68 -2.60
N ARG A 44 10.84 20.38 -1.74
CA ARG A 44 12.19 20.87 -2.05
C ARG A 44 13.20 19.73 -2.22
N THR A 45 13.12 18.69 -1.41
CA THR A 45 14.02 17.52 -1.47
C THR A 45 13.50 16.41 -2.37
N GLY A 46 12.21 16.45 -2.73
CA GLY A 46 11.59 15.41 -3.55
C GLY A 46 11.33 14.13 -2.78
N GLU A 47 10.96 14.21 -1.50
CA GLU A 47 10.66 13.04 -0.67
C GLU A 47 9.48 12.23 -1.23
N TYR A 48 9.61 10.91 -1.16
CA TYR A 48 8.49 10.01 -1.42
C TYR A 48 7.57 9.96 -0.19
N LEU A 49 6.30 10.33 -0.39
CA LEU A 49 5.28 10.32 0.67
C LEU A 49 4.44 9.04 0.63
N GLY A 50 4.35 8.38 1.77
CA GLY A 50 3.65 7.10 1.92
C GLY A 50 4.64 5.94 2.06
N TRP A 51 4.13 4.72 1.91
CA TRP A 51 4.92 3.50 2.01
C TRP A 51 4.56 2.58 0.85
N SER A 52 5.57 1.91 0.29
CA SER A 52 5.33 0.76 -0.59
C SER A 52 5.21 -0.48 0.28
N TYR A 53 4.25 -1.34 -0.03
CA TYR A 53 4.21 -2.67 0.57
C TYR A 53 5.36 -3.51 0.00
N ASP A 54 6.27 -3.97 0.84
CA ASP A 54 7.44 -4.78 0.46
C ASP A 54 7.23 -6.30 0.70
N GLY A 55 6.04 -6.70 1.16
CA GLY A 55 5.61 -8.10 1.14
C GLY A 55 5.96 -8.96 2.34
N ASP A 56 6.88 -8.55 3.22
CA ASP A 56 7.51 -9.48 4.17
C ASP A 56 7.19 -9.25 5.66
N TYR A 57 6.49 -8.17 6.04
CA TYR A 57 6.23 -7.89 7.45
C TYR A 57 5.21 -8.82 8.14
N CYS A 58 4.57 -9.73 7.42
CA CYS A 58 3.57 -10.66 7.98
C CYS A 58 3.72 -12.10 7.47
N LYS A 59 4.94 -12.60 7.24
CA LYS A 59 5.13 -13.96 6.71
C LYS A 59 4.82 -15.07 7.74
N PHE A 60 5.17 -14.87 9.01
CA PHE A 60 5.08 -15.90 10.05
C PHE A 60 3.65 -16.21 10.55
N SER A 61 2.78 -15.19 10.67
CA SER A 61 1.40 -15.38 11.13
C SER A 61 0.48 -15.94 10.04
N ILE A 62 0.80 -15.70 8.76
CA ILE A 62 0.06 -16.22 7.61
C ILE A 62 0.32 -17.71 7.41
N GLU A 63 1.58 -18.16 7.50
CA GLU A 63 1.95 -19.57 7.37
C GLU A 63 1.39 -20.43 8.54
N THR A 64 1.33 -19.87 9.75
CA THR A 64 0.83 -20.58 10.95
C THR A 64 -0.70 -20.71 10.97
N ALA A 65 -1.43 -19.78 10.35
CA ALA A 65 -2.90 -19.73 10.39
C ALA A 65 -3.59 -20.38 9.18
N GLY A 66 -2.85 -20.81 8.16
CA GLY A 66 -3.42 -21.44 6.95
C GLY A 66 -4.36 -20.53 6.14
N LEU A 67 -4.25 -19.21 6.31
CA LEU A 67 -5.11 -18.24 5.64
C LEU A 67 -4.55 -17.91 4.26
N GLN A 68 -5.34 -18.10 3.19
CA GLN A 68 -5.04 -17.52 1.88
C GLN A 68 -5.26 -16.01 1.97
N VAL A 69 -4.18 -15.24 1.88
CA VAL A 69 -4.30 -13.79 1.68
C VAL A 69 -4.55 -13.53 0.20
N TYR A 70 -5.59 -12.75 -0.11
CA TYR A 70 -5.84 -12.27 -1.45
C TYR A 70 -4.73 -11.29 -1.84
N GLY A 71 -3.74 -11.79 -2.56
CA GLY A 71 -2.54 -11.08 -2.95
C GLY A 71 -1.56 -12.09 -3.53
N GLY A 72 -1.84 -12.53 -4.76
CA GLY A 72 -1.08 -13.58 -5.43
C GLY A 72 0.42 -13.28 -5.55
N PHE A 73 1.18 -14.28 -6.00
CA PHE A 73 2.60 -14.15 -6.29
C PHE A 73 2.83 -13.17 -7.45
N TYR A 74 2.96 -11.87 -7.18
CA TYR A 74 3.33 -10.88 -8.19
C TYR A 74 4.85 -10.88 -8.39
N ASN A 75 5.36 -11.89 -9.08
CA ASN A 75 6.61 -11.85 -9.88
C ASN A 75 6.77 -13.09 -10.78
N ALA A 76 5.67 -13.69 -11.24
CA ALA A 76 5.71 -14.49 -12.46
C ALA A 76 5.29 -13.60 -13.63
N ALA A 77 6.13 -12.64 -14.00
CA ALA A 77 6.13 -12.19 -15.38
C ALA A 77 6.62 -13.37 -16.20
N SER A 78 5.72 -14.24 -16.65
CA SER A 78 6.01 -15.06 -17.81
C SER A 78 6.29 -14.07 -18.93
N SER A 79 7.57 -13.86 -19.23
CA SER A 79 7.98 -13.34 -20.52
C SER A 79 7.40 -14.31 -21.54
N ILE A 80 6.20 -14.03 -22.05
CA ILE A 80 5.78 -14.53 -23.34
C ILE A 80 6.73 -13.84 -24.30
N GLY A 81 7.87 -14.48 -24.53
CA GLY A 81 8.82 -14.03 -25.52
C GLY A 81 8.07 -13.94 -26.83
N ILE A 82 8.22 -12.81 -27.53
CA ILE A 82 7.74 -12.61 -28.91
C ILE A 82 8.54 -13.51 -29.89
N THR A 83 9.04 -14.66 -29.41
CA THR A 83 9.70 -15.68 -30.20
C THR A 83 8.69 -16.54 -30.94
N SER A 84 7.40 -16.53 -30.54
CA SER A 84 6.38 -17.45 -31.06
C SER A 84 6.12 -17.32 -32.58
N PHE A 85 6.13 -16.12 -33.17
CA PHE A 85 5.85 -15.99 -34.61
C PHE A 85 7.01 -16.49 -35.48
N PHE A 86 8.25 -16.14 -35.13
CA PHE A 86 9.42 -16.58 -35.90
C PHE A 86 9.70 -18.08 -35.72
N THR A 87 9.47 -18.64 -34.53
CA THR A 87 9.62 -20.09 -34.32
C THR A 87 8.54 -20.90 -35.04
N LEU A 88 7.29 -20.41 -35.04
CA LEU A 88 6.20 -21.05 -35.79
C LEU A 88 6.46 -20.98 -37.30
N LEU A 89 6.87 -19.82 -37.83
CA LEU A 89 7.20 -19.68 -39.25
C LEU A 89 8.38 -20.58 -39.65
N LEU A 90 9.46 -20.61 -38.85
CA LEU A 90 10.62 -21.45 -39.13
C LEU A 90 10.28 -22.95 -39.08
N SER A 91 9.47 -23.37 -38.11
CA SER A 91 9.00 -24.77 -38.04
C SER A 91 8.13 -25.17 -39.22
N SER A 92 7.27 -24.26 -39.69
CA SER A 92 6.40 -24.53 -40.85
C SER A 92 7.21 -24.64 -42.14
N ALA A 93 8.22 -23.79 -42.33
CA ALA A 93 9.10 -23.83 -43.49
C ALA A 93 9.95 -25.12 -43.53
N LEU A 94 10.49 -25.55 -42.38
CA LEU A 94 11.26 -26.79 -42.28
C LEU A 94 10.41 -28.04 -42.59
N MET A 95 9.14 -28.07 -42.17
CA MET A 95 8.23 -29.18 -42.47
C MET A 95 7.85 -29.22 -43.95
N VAL A 96 7.63 -28.07 -44.60
CA VAL A 96 7.34 -27.99 -46.04
C VAL A 96 8.53 -28.45 -46.87
N VAL A 97 9.75 -28.03 -46.52
CA VAL A 97 10.99 -28.45 -47.21
C VAL A 97 11.25 -29.95 -46.98
N GLY A 98 11.02 -30.47 -45.77
CA GLY A 98 11.16 -31.90 -45.46
C GLY A 98 10.14 -32.79 -46.15
N MET A 99 8.92 -32.30 -46.41
CA MET A 99 7.91 -33.01 -47.20
C MET A 99 8.19 -32.97 -48.71
N HIS A 100 8.95 -31.97 -49.18
CA HIS A 100 9.33 -31.82 -50.58
C HIS A 100 10.60 -32.61 -50.95
N TRP A 101 11.34 -33.12 -49.95
CA TRP A 101 12.56 -33.92 -50.08
C TRP A 101 12.39 -35.39 -49.64
N ARG A 102 11.13 -35.84 -49.53
CA ARG A 102 10.73 -37.26 -49.50
C ARG A 102 9.97 -37.57 -50.78
#